data_AF-D8IRE5-F1
#
_entry.id   AF-D8IRE5-F1
#
_cell.length_a   1.000
_cell.length_b   1.000
_cell.length_c   1.000
_cell.angle_alpha   90.00
_cell.angle_beta   90.00
_cell.angle_gamma   90.00
#
_symmetry.space_group_name_H-M   'P 1'
#
loop_
_entity.id
_entity.type
_entity.pdbx_description
1 polymer ?
#
loop_
_entity_poly.entity_id
_entity_poly.type
_entity_poly.pdbx_seq_one_letter_code
_entity_poly.pdbx_strand_id
1 'polypeptide(L)'
;MPHVVIIGCGFGGLAAARELANAEVRITMIDRSNHHLFQPLLYQVATAGLSAPAISAPIRAILAHQRNLTTLMAAVTGIDTAAKTVQLEDGSTMAYDHLIVAAGSTHSYFGRDEWSSLAPGLKTLEDAFEIRKRILMAFERAERESDARRRQEWLTFTVIGGGATGVEMAGTLVEIARHTLAGEFRNIDPHSARVVLIEGSDRILGAYPPDLSDKAREQLQKLGVDVRTGSRVVHIDETCVRYTNFDGEQTLSTRTVIWSAGVAASPLGRALGVELDRAGRVPVSPELNIAGHDDVYVIGDLAAAQSEGKPVPGVSPAAKQMGRVAARNIKHRIAGQTPETFVYQDYGSLATIGRKAAIAMVGKLKFSGYPAWLFWLFVHVYFLIGFRNRIMVMADWAWAYFTFKRSARVISATMPTQAEQSPLRKEAAE
;
A
#
# COMPACT_ATOMS: atom_id res chain seq x y z
N MET A 1 3.94 -0.87 36.93
CA MET A 1 3.75 0.01 35.76
C MET A 1 3.02 -0.80 34.69
N PRO A 2 1.83 -0.36 34.24
CA PRO A 2 1.05 -1.10 33.23
C PRO A 2 1.83 -1.33 31.95
N HIS A 3 1.66 -2.49 31.33
CA HIS A 3 2.29 -2.88 30.07
C HIS A 3 1.33 -2.73 28.89
N VAL A 4 1.69 -1.85 27.97
CA VAL A 4 0.99 -1.67 26.70
C VAL A 4 1.76 -2.39 25.59
N VAL A 5 1.12 -3.34 24.92
CA VAL A 5 1.65 -3.93 23.68
C VAL A 5 0.99 -3.27 22.48
N ILE A 6 1.80 -2.88 21.50
CA ILE A 6 1.33 -2.32 20.23
C ILE A 6 1.82 -3.22 19.10
N ILE A 7 0.88 -3.80 18.35
CA ILE A 7 1.17 -4.65 17.19
C ILE A 7 1.06 -3.80 15.92
N GLY A 8 2.17 -3.66 15.20
CA GLY A 8 2.27 -2.91 13.96
C GLY A 8 2.69 -1.45 14.18
N CYS A 9 3.81 -1.07 13.58
CA CYS A 9 4.36 0.29 13.54
C CYS A 9 4.01 1.02 12.23
N GLY A 10 2.82 0.76 11.69
CA GLY A 10 2.24 1.57 10.63
C GLY A 10 1.82 2.97 11.13
N PHE A 11 0.98 3.66 10.36
CA PHE A 11 0.51 5.01 10.72
C PHE A 11 -0.21 5.08 12.07
N GLY A 12 -1.06 4.09 12.38
CA GLY A 12 -1.83 4.05 13.61
C GLY A 12 -0.98 3.71 14.83
N GLY A 13 -0.23 2.61 14.80
CA GLY A 13 0.61 2.20 15.93
C GLY A 13 1.71 3.20 16.24
N LEU A 14 2.34 3.83 15.23
CA LEU A 14 3.32 4.90 15.47
C LEU A 14 2.66 6.14 16.11
N ALA A 15 1.43 6.49 15.71
CA ALA A 15 0.70 7.59 16.34
C ALA A 15 0.34 7.27 17.81
N ALA A 16 -0.09 6.04 18.08
CA ALA A 16 -0.39 5.56 19.44
C ALA A 16 0.86 5.57 20.33
N ALA A 17 1.99 5.06 19.84
CA ALA A 17 3.26 5.05 20.58
C ALA A 17 3.69 6.46 20.98
N ARG A 18 3.59 7.43 20.06
CA ARG A 18 3.93 8.84 20.33
C ARG A 18 2.98 9.49 21.33
N GLU A 19 1.70 9.18 21.27
CA GLU A 19 0.69 9.68 22.21
C GLU A 19 0.89 9.15 23.65
N LEU A 20 1.55 7.99 23.79
CA LEU A 20 1.93 7.38 25.06
C LEU A 20 3.35 7.73 25.54
N ALA A 21 4.09 8.59 24.83
CA ALA A 21 5.52 8.82 25.10
C ALA A 21 5.85 9.31 26.52
N ASN A 22 4.92 10.06 27.13
CA ASN A 22 5.08 10.63 28.48
C ASN A 22 4.18 9.95 29.52
N ALA A 23 3.51 8.84 29.18
CA ALA A 23 2.67 8.10 30.11
C ALA A 23 3.52 7.17 30.99
N GLU A 24 3.09 6.97 32.25
CA GLU A 24 3.70 6.03 33.21
C GLU A 24 3.31 4.58 32.88
N VAL A 25 3.71 4.14 31.68
CA VAL A 25 3.47 2.79 31.15
C VAL A 25 4.74 2.24 30.53
N ARG A 26 4.88 0.92 30.51
CA ARG A 26 5.90 0.22 29.73
C ARG A 26 5.29 -0.11 28.37
N ILE A 27 5.96 0.22 27.27
CA ILE A 27 5.46 -0.03 25.92
C ILE A 27 6.35 -1.06 25.22
N THR A 28 5.74 -2.06 24.59
CA THR A 28 6.42 -2.93 23.62
C THR A 28 5.75 -2.79 22.26
N MET A 29 6.49 -2.26 21.29
CA MET A 29 6.09 -2.19 19.88
C MET A 29 6.62 -3.42 19.15
N ILE A 30 5.73 -4.20 18.54
CA ILE A 30 6.06 -5.41 17.78
C ILE A 30 5.69 -5.17 16.32
N ASP A 31 6.65 -5.30 15.40
CA ASP A 31 6.39 -5.24 13.96
C ASP A 31 7.23 -6.29 13.23
N ARG A 32 6.66 -6.91 12.19
CA ARG A 32 7.36 -7.86 11.32
C ARG A 32 8.47 -7.21 10.48
N SER A 33 8.41 -5.89 10.31
CA SER A 33 9.41 -5.09 9.61
C SER A 33 10.20 -4.23 10.60
N ASN A 34 11.48 -4.02 10.32
CA ASN A 34 12.32 -3.12 11.14
C ASN A 34 12.09 -1.62 10.89
N HIS A 35 11.20 -1.26 9.96
CA HIS A 35 11.02 0.10 9.47
C HIS A 35 9.55 0.50 9.41
N HIS A 36 9.29 1.79 9.60
CA HIS A 36 8.02 2.39 9.25
C HIS A 36 8.04 2.76 7.76
N LEU A 37 6.92 2.56 7.07
CA LEU A 37 6.77 2.82 5.64
C LEU A 37 5.71 3.89 5.37
N PHE A 38 6.10 4.97 4.68
CA PHE A 38 5.18 5.99 4.18
C PHE A 38 4.52 5.51 2.88
N GLN A 39 3.51 4.66 3.03
CA GLN A 39 2.80 3.98 1.93
C GLN A 39 2.29 4.91 0.80
N PRO A 40 1.84 6.16 1.02
CA PRO A 40 1.34 7.02 -0.06
C PRO A 40 2.33 7.27 -1.20
N LEU A 41 3.63 7.09 -0.97
CA LEU A 41 4.67 7.26 -2.00
C LEU A 41 5.30 5.94 -2.44
N LEU A 42 4.74 4.80 -2.04
CA LEU A 42 5.29 3.49 -2.34
C LEU A 42 5.31 3.19 -3.84
N TYR A 43 4.35 3.72 -4.59
CA TYR A 43 4.32 3.61 -6.05
C TYR A 43 5.52 4.28 -6.73
N GLN A 44 6.07 5.35 -6.15
CA GLN A 44 7.28 6.00 -6.64
C GLN A 44 8.50 5.08 -6.44
N VAL A 45 8.52 4.28 -5.36
CA VAL A 45 9.55 3.24 -5.21
C VAL A 45 9.32 2.13 -6.22
N ALA A 46 8.09 1.65 -6.41
CA ALA A 46 7.78 0.59 -7.38
C ALA A 46 8.17 0.96 -8.82
N THR A 47 8.14 2.24 -9.14
CA THR A 47 8.45 2.76 -10.48
C THR A 47 9.83 3.42 -10.57
N ALA A 48 10.68 3.27 -9.55
CA ALA A 48 12.03 3.85 -9.46
C ALA A 48 12.12 5.39 -9.46
N GLY A 49 11.01 6.09 -9.25
CA GLY A 49 10.99 7.54 -9.05
C GLY A 49 11.54 7.99 -7.69
N LEU A 50 11.46 7.13 -6.67
CA LEU A 50 12.09 7.32 -5.36
C LEU A 50 12.88 6.09 -4.92
N SER A 51 13.89 6.31 -4.07
CA SER A 51 14.58 5.25 -3.35
C SER A 51 13.77 4.81 -2.12
N ALA A 52 13.93 3.56 -1.67
CA ALA A 52 13.21 3.09 -0.48
C ALA A 52 13.53 3.92 0.79
N PRO A 53 14.79 4.31 1.07
CA PRO A 53 15.12 5.16 2.23
C PRO A 53 14.53 6.58 2.18
N ALA A 54 13.97 7.00 1.04
CA ALA A 54 13.27 8.28 0.92
C ALA A 54 11.89 8.23 1.61
N ILE A 55 11.28 7.04 1.73
CA ILE A 55 9.92 6.86 2.25
C ILE A 55 9.84 5.87 3.41
N SER A 56 10.96 5.32 3.86
CA SER A 56 11.04 4.44 5.01
C SER A 56 12.10 4.90 6.00
N ALA A 57 11.90 4.56 7.28
CA ALA A 57 12.95 4.73 8.29
C ALA A 57 12.88 3.65 9.37
N PRO A 58 14.03 3.23 9.92
CA PRO A 58 14.06 2.24 10.99
C PRO A 58 13.21 2.67 12.20
N ILE A 59 12.34 1.78 12.68
CA ILE A 59 11.45 2.06 13.81
C ILE A 59 12.26 2.43 15.05
N ARG A 60 13.36 1.69 15.28
CA ARG A 60 14.33 1.95 16.36
C ARG A 60 14.87 3.37 16.33
N ALA A 61 15.17 3.90 15.14
CA ALA A 61 15.68 5.26 15.00
C ALA A 61 14.57 6.32 15.23
N ILE A 62 13.35 6.05 14.75
CA ILE A 62 12.20 6.96 14.93
C ILE A 62 11.85 7.11 16.43
N LEU A 63 11.94 6.01 17.19
CA LEU A 63 11.53 5.95 18.60
C LEU A 63 12.71 5.99 19.58
N ALA A 64 13.93 6.27 19.11
CA ALA A 64 15.16 6.17 19.91
C ALA A 64 15.15 7.02 21.19
N HIS A 65 14.45 8.16 21.19
CA HIS A 65 14.38 9.07 22.33
C HIS A 65 13.22 8.78 23.29
N GLN A 66 12.35 7.82 22.96
CA GLN A 66 11.21 7.45 23.80
C GLN A 66 11.62 6.40 24.84
N ARG A 67 11.92 6.84 26.05
CA ARG A 67 12.49 6.00 27.13
C ARG A 67 11.58 4.87 27.61
N ASN A 68 10.26 5.06 27.52
CA ASN A 68 9.29 4.09 28.01
C ASN A 68 8.94 2.98 26.99
N LEU A 69 9.61 2.94 25.84
CA LEU A 69 9.26 2.07 24.72
C LEU A 69 10.42 1.16 24.30
N THR A 70 10.11 -0.13 24.16
CA THR A 70 10.97 -1.13 23.53
C THR A 70 10.39 -1.56 22.18
N THR A 71 11.25 -1.78 21.20
CA THR A 71 10.86 -2.26 19.86
C THR A 71 11.38 -3.67 19.63
N LEU A 72 10.51 -4.55 19.16
CA LEU A 72 10.81 -5.93 18.78
C LEU A 72 10.46 -6.12 17.30
N MET A 73 11.41 -6.67 16.55
CA MET A 73 11.14 -7.10 15.18
C MET A 73 10.71 -8.57 15.26
N ALA A 74 9.41 -8.81 15.18
CA ALA A 74 8.80 -10.12 15.29
C ALA A 74 7.42 -10.12 14.62
N ALA A 75 6.98 -11.27 14.14
CA ALA A 75 5.66 -11.51 13.61
C ALA A 75 4.74 -12.08 14.69
N VAL A 76 3.65 -11.36 14.99
CA VAL A 76 2.60 -11.90 15.86
C VAL A 76 1.79 -12.93 15.10
N THR A 77 1.69 -14.14 15.65
CA THR A 77 0.97 -15.28 15.08
C THR A 77 -0.35 -15.57 15.80
N GLY A 78 -0.49 -15.14 17.06
CA GLY A 78 -1.69 -15.36 17.87
C GLY A 78 -1.90 -14.28 18.93
N ILE A 79 -3.16 -14.14 19.37
CA ILE A 79 -3.57 -13.28 20.47
C ILE A 79 -4.51 -14.12 21.34
N ASP A 80 -4.24 -14.20 22.63
CA ASP A 80 -5.16 -14.78 23.61
C ASP A 80 -5.71 -13.65 24.47
N THR A 81 -6.94 -13.23 24.19
CA THR A 81 -7.59 -12.11 24.89
C THR A 81 -8.05 -12.48 26.30
N ALA A 82 -8.21 -13.77 26.61
CA ALA A 82 -8.59 -14.25 27.93
C ALA A 82 -7.37 -14.33 28.86
N ALA A 83 -6.27 -14.91 28.38
CA ALA A 83 -5.00 -14.97 29.11
C ALA A 83 -4.22 -13.65 29.05
N LYS A 84 -4.65 -12.69 28.20
CA LYS A 84 -3.98 -11.42 27.92
C LYS A 84 -2.54 -11.58 27.46
N THR A 85 -2.35 -12.43 26.44
CA THR A 85 -1.03 -12.69 25.86
C THR A 85 -1.00 -12.56 24.34
N VAL A 86 0.19 -12.28 23.82
CA VAL A 86 0.49 -12.23 22.39
C VAL A 86 1.52 -13.31 22.08
N GLN A 87 1.29 -14.10 21.03
CA GLN A 87 2.20 -15.17 20.60
C GLN A 87 3.03 -14.70 19.40
N LEU A 88 4.34 -14.97 19.45
CA LEU A 88 5.30 -14.65 18.40
C LEU A 88 5.59 -15.86 17.51
N GLU A 89 6.26 -15.62 16.37
CA GLU A 89 6.62 -16.66 15.40
C GLU A 89 7.60 -17.71 15.93
N ASP A 90 8.39 -17.36 16.94
CA ASP A 90 9.33 -18.28 17.60
C ASP A 90 8.67 -19.14 18.70
N GLY A 91 7.34 -19.00 18.87
CA GLY A 91 6.55 -19.71 19.88
C GLY A 91 6.57 -19.06 21.27
N SER A 92 7.36 -18.00 21.48
CA SER A 92 7.34 -17.25 22.73
C SER A 92 6.04 -16.46 22.91
N THR A 93 5.69 -16.17 24.16
CA THR A 93 4.50 -15.40 24.52
C THR A 93 4.85 -14.16 25.34
N MET A 94 4.03 -13.13 25.18
CA MET A 94 4.18 -11.86 25.88
C MET A 94 2.86 -11.44 26.51
N ALA A 95 2.83 -11.31 27.83
CA ALA A 95 1.68 -10.77 28.55
C ALA A 95 1.51 -9.27 28.27
N TYR A 96 0.29 -8.76 28.41
CA TYR A 96 -0.03 -7.33 28.34
C TYR A 96 -1.11 -6.96 29.36
N ASP A 97 -1.15 -5.69 29.76
CA ASP A 97 -2.29 -5.10 30.48
C ASP A 97 -3.25 -4.41 29.51
N HIS A 98 -2.71 -3.80 28.45
CA HIS A 98 -3.46 -3.22 27.34
C HIS A 98 -2.85 -3.59 25.99
N LEU A 99 -3.69 -3.81 24.98
CA LEU A 99 -3.28 -4.17 23.62
C LEU A 99 -3.81 -3.18 22.59
N ILE A 100 -2.95 -2.73 21.67
CA ILE A 100 -3.35 -2.02 20.46
C ILE A 100 -2.97 -2.87 19.25
N VAL A 101 -3.96 -3.32 18.49
CA VAL A 101 -3.77 -4.07 17.23
C VAL A 101 -3.89 -3.12 16.05
N ALA A 102 -2.75 -2.77 15.46
CA ALA A 102 -2.60 -1.88 14.31
C ALA A 102 -1.97 -2.61 13.10
N ALA A 103 -2.34 -3.87 12.90
CA ALA A 103 -1.73 -4.76 11.90
C ALA A 103 -2.07 -4.41 10.44
N GLY A 104 -2.99 -3.46 10.22
CA GLY A 104 -3.32 -2.93 8.89
C GLY A 104 -4.08 -3.93 8.00
N SER A 105 -3.81 -3.85 6.70
CA SER A 105 -4.48 -4.61 5.65
C SER A 105 -3.48 -5.29 4.71
N THR A 106 -3.94 -6.35 4.06
CA THR A 106 -3.28 -7.04 2.95
C THR A 106 -4.08 -6.89 1.66
N HIS A 107 -3.66 -7.56 0.59
CA HIS A 107 -4.36 -7.62 -0.68
C HIS A 107 -5.53 -8.59 -0.62
N SER A 108 -6.64 -8.23 -1.27
CA SER A 108 -7.72 -9.17 -1.57
C SER A 108 -7.65 -9.56 -3.03
N TYR A 109 -7.50 -10.85 -3.31
CA TYR A 109 -7.65 -11.40 -4.66
C TYR A 109 -9.06 -11.97 -4.89
N PHE A 110 -10.03 -11.58 -4.06
CA PHE A 110 -11.45 -11.99 -4.16
C PHE A 110 -11.63 -13.51 -4.23
N GLY A 111 -10.83 -14.26 -3.46
CA GLY A 111 -10.84 -15.73 -3.44
C GLY A 111 -9.94 -16.39 -4.49
N ARG A 112 -9.08 -15.63 -5.17
CA ARG A 112 -8.10 -16.09 -6.18
C ARG A 112 -6.66 -15.85 -5.72
N ASP A 113 -6.29 -16.32 -4.53
CA ASP A 113 -5.00 -16.02 -3.91
C ASP A 113 -3.81 -16.52 -4.75
N GLU A 114 -4.02 -17.48 -5.64
CA GLU A 114 -3.05 -17.95 -6.65
C GLU A 114 -2.55 -16.83 -7.58
N TRP A 115 -3.35 -15.78 -7.79
CA TRP A 115 -2.97 -14.63 -8.63
C TRP A 115 -1.88 -13.76 -8.03
N SER A 116 -1.62 -13.86 -6.72
CA SER A 116 -0.63 -13.03 -6.03
C SER A 116 0.78 -13.12 -6.62
N SER A 117 1.16 -14.31 -7.10
CA SER A 117 2.45 -14.55 -7.75
C SER A 117 2.53 -13.95 -9.16
N LEU A 118 1.40 -13.86 -9.87
CA LEU A 118 1.30 -13.37 -11.25
C LEU A 118 1.07 -11.85 -11.32
N ALA A 119 0.29 -11.32 -10.38
CA ALA A 119 -0.10 -9.93 -10.27
C ALA A 119 0.20 -9.41 -8.85
N PRO A 120 1.45 -9.05 -8.54
CA PRO A 120 1.80 -8.57 -7.21
C PRO A 120 1.03 -7.30 -6.87
N GLY A 121 0.62 -7.24 -5.61
CA GLY A 121 0.07 -6.03 -5.01
C GLY A 121 1.16 -5.03 -4.63
N LEU A 122 0.77 -3.85 -4.15
CA LEU A 122 1.70 -2.81 -3.68
C LEU A 122 1.41 -2.35 -2.25
N LYS A 123 1.95 -3.05 -1.24
CA LYS A 123 1.80 -2.69 0.20
C LYS A 123 3.12 -2.62 0.97
N THR A 124 4.16 -3.32 0.52
CA THR A 124 5.46 -3.43 1.17
C THR A 124 6.61 -2.94 0.28
N LEU A 125 7.81 -2.77 0.85
CA LEU A 125 9.00 -2.47 0.04
C LEU A 125 9.38 -3.64 -0.88
N GLU A 126 9.18 -4.87 -0.43
CA GLU A 126 9.41 -6.08 -1.22
C GLU A 126 8.52 -6.09 -2.48
N ASP A 127 7.23 -5.81 -2.31
CA ASP A 127 6.29 -5.62 -3.41
C ASP A 127 6.78 -4.57 -4.41
N ALA A 128 7.23 -3.42 -3.90
CA ALA A 128 7.72 -2.33 -4.74
C ALA A 128 8.96 -2.75 -5.53
N PHE A 129 9.90 -3.48 -4.92
CA PHE A 129 11.08 -3.97 -5.62
C PHE A 129 10.75 -5.05 -6.65
N GLU A 130 9.83 -5.96 -6.34
CA GLU A 130 9.38 -7.00 -7.28
C GLU A 130 8.65 -6.38 -8.47
N ILE A 131 7.74 -5.44 -8.25
CA ILE A 131 7.07 -4.70 -9.33
C ILE A 131 8.09 -3.95 -10.19
N ARG A 132 9.05 -3.24 -9.57
CA ARG A 132 10.12 -2.54 -10.29
C ARG A 132 10.91 -3.51 -11.16
N LYS A 133 11.31 -4.64 -10.61
CA LYS A 133 12.05 -5.69 -11.31
C LYS A 133 11.23 -6.19 -12.51
N ARG A 134 9.95 -6.53 -12.34
CA ARG A 134 9.09 -6.98 -13.45
C ARG A 134 8.99 -5.95 -14.56
N ILE A 135 8.79 -4.67 -14.21
CA ILE A 135 8.70 -3.58 -15.19
C ILE A 135 9.98 -3.50 -16.02
N LEU A 136 11.15 -3.40 -15.39
CA LEU A 136 12.42 -3.24 -16.10
C LEU A 136 12.76 -4.50 -16.91
N MET A 137 12.55 -5.68 -16.32
CA MET A 137 12.77 -6.96 -16.99
C MET A 137 11.88 -7.15 -18.22
N ALA A 138 10.67 -6.58 -18.24
CA ALA A 138 9.79 -6.67 -19.40
C ALA A 138 10.41 -5.96 -20.62
N PHE A 139 11.00 -4.77 -20.43
CA PHE A 139 11.72 -4.08 -21.50
C PHE A 139 12.98 -4.84 -21.95
N GLU A 140 13.77 -5.38 -21.01
CA GLU A 140 14.94 -6.21 -21.32
C GLU A 140 14.59 -7.50 -22.10
N ARG A 141 13.45 -8.12 -21.78
CA ARG A 141 12.95 -9.28 -22.52
C ARG A 141 12.42 -8.90 -23.89
N ALA A 142 11.72 -7.77 -24.01
CA ALA A 142 11.26 -7.25 -25.29
C ALA A 142 12.42 -6.92 -26.25
N GLU A 143 13.53 -6.39 -25.75
CA GLU A 143 14.76 -6.10 -26.53
C GLU A 143 15.37 -7.35 -27.18
N ARG A 144 15.18 -8.51 -26.57
CA ARG A 144 15.70 -9.81 -27.02
C ARG A 144 14.67 -10.63 -27.81
N GLU A 145 13.41 -10.20 -27.84
CA GLU A 145 12.33 -10.96 -28.45
C GLU A 145 12.23 -10.64 -29.94
N SER A 146 12.41 -11.65 -30.79
CA SER A 146 12.33 -11.54 -32.24
C SER A 146 10.89 -11.52 -32.77
N ASP A 147 9.97 -12.20 -32.09
CA ASP A 147 8.57 -12.25 -32.49
C ASP A 147 7.85 -10.96 -32.09
N ALA A 148 7.35 -10.21 -33.08
CA ALA A 148 6.70 -8.92 -32.85
C ALA A 148 5.46 -9.01 -31.95
N ARG A 149 4.70 -10.11 -32.03
CA ARG A 149 3.51 -10.32 -31.19
C ARG A 149 3.93 -10.55 -29.74
N ARG A 150 4.87 -11.46 -29.49
CA ARG A 150 5.39 -11.74 -28.14
C ARG A 150 6.09 -10.53 -27.53
N ARG A 151 6.82 -9.77 -28.35
CA ARG A 151 7.41 -8.50 -27.94
C ARG A 151 6.35 -7.51 -27.45
N GLN A 152 5.22 -7.42 -28.16
CA GLN A 152 4.12 -6.57 -27.72
C GLN A 152 3.46 -7.06 -26.42
N GLU A 153 3.44 -8.37 -26.14
CA GLU A 153 2.99 -8.92 -24.85
C GLU A 153 3.87 -8.43 -23.69
N TRP A 154 5.19 -8.40 -23.88
CA TRP A 154 6.14 -7.84 -22.91
C TRP A 154 5.95 -6.33 -22.72
N LEU A 155 5.66 -5.61 -23.80
CA LEU A 155 5.42 -4.16 -23.78
C LEU A 155 3.97 -3.78 -23.43
N THR A 156 3.14 -4.74 -23.04
CA THR A 156 1.80 -4.47 -22.51
C THR A 156 1.83 -4.64 -21.00
N PHE A 157 1.47 -3.58 -20.28
CA PHE A 157 1.40 -3.52 -18.82
C PHE A 157 -0.06 -3.40 -18.40
N THR A 158 -0.51 -4.29 -17.51
CA THR A 158 -1.90 -4.30 -17.06
C THR A 158 -1.97 -3.96 -15.58
N VAL A 159 -2.71 -2.91 -15.23
CA VAL A 159 -3.00 -2.52 -13.85
C VAL A 159 -4.45 -2.87 -13.55
N ILE A 160 -4.69 -3.68 -12.53
CA ILE A 160 -6.03 -4.11 -12.12
C ILE A 160 -6.46 -3.29 -10.90
N GLY A 161 -7.60 -2.61 -10.98
CA GLY A 161 -8.13 -1.72 -9.95
C GLY A 161 -7.87 -0.25 -10.24
N GLY A 162 -8.93 0.54 -10.38
CA GLY A 162 -8.95 1.98 -10.61
C GLY A 162 -8.96 2.81 -9.34
N GLY A 163 -8.50 2.28 -8.20
CA GLY A 163 -8.27 3.06 -6.98
C GLY A 163 -7.08 4.03 -7.12
N ALA A 164 -6.80 4.81 -6.08
CA ALA A 164 -5.70 5.78 -6.09
C ALA A 164 -4.36 5.14 -6.52
N THR A 165 -3.99 4.02 -5.90
CA THR A 165 -2.78 3.27 -6.23
C THR A 165 -2.72 2.84 -7.71
N GLY A 166 -3.82 2.33 -8.25
CA GLY A 166 -3.85 1.85 -9.64
C GLY A 166 -3.77 2.98 -10.66
N VAL A 167 -4.44 4.10 -10.39
CA VAL A 167 -4.34 5.33 -11.19
C VAL A 167 -2.91 5.88 -11.18
N GLU A 168 -2.28 5.95 -10.00
CA GLU A 168 -0.90 6.41 -9.84
C GLU A 168 0.10 5.51 -10.58
N MET A 169 -0.05 4.20 -10.44
CA MET A 169 0.79 3.21 -11.14
C MET A 169 0.62 3.32 -12.66
N ALA A 170 -0.62 3.36 -13.15
CA ALA A 170 -0.91 3.38 -14.59
C ALA A 170 -0.32 4.62 -15.28
N GLY A 171 -0.54 5.82 -14.71
CA GLY A 171 0.03 7.03 -15.30
C GLY A 171 1.56 7.08 -15.22
N THR A 172 2.13 6.59 -14.11
CA THR A 172 3.60 6.55 -13.95
C THR A 172 4.28 5.58 -14.91
N LEU A 173 3.65 4.43 -15.23
CA LEU A 173 4.16 3.48 -16.21
C LEU A 173 4.29 4.09 -17.61
N VAL A 174 3.30 4.88 -18.03
CA VAL A 174 3.35 5.56 -19.33
C VAL A 174 4.51 6.56 -19.37
N GLU A 175 4.77 7.28 -18.28
CA GLU A 175 5.91 8.20 -18.20
C GLU A 175 7.26 7.46 -18.23
N ILE A 176 7.36 6.29 -17.60
CA ILE A 176 8.57 5.46 -17.68
C ILE A 176 8.86 5.12 -19.14
N ALA A 177 7.87 4.57 -19.83
CA ALA A 177 7.97 4.17 -21.23
C ALA A 177 8.36 5.34 -22.15
N ARG A 178 7.70 6.49 -22.01
CA ARG A 178 7.85 7.63 -22.94
C ARG A 178 8.99 8.59 -22.63
N HIS A 179 9.45 8.63 -21.39
CA HIS A 179 10.42 9.65 -20.97
C HIS A 179 11.65 9.06 -20.31
N THR A 180 11.47 8.06 -19.44
CA THR A 180 12.60 7.51 -18.66
C THR A 180 13.47 6.58 -19.50
N LEU A 181 12.86 5.72 -20.31
CA LEU A 181 13.56 4.70 -21.11
C LEU A 181 13.79 5.12 -22.56
N ALA A 182 13.34 6.31 -22.94
CA ALA A 182 13.46 6.82 -24.30
C ALA A 182 14.93 6.83 -24.76
N GLY A 183 15.22 6.09 -25.84
CA GLY A 183 16.56 6.01 -26.43
C GLY A 183 17.55 5.06 -25.72
N GLU A 184 17.12 4.33 -24.69
CA GLU A 184 17.99 3.35 -23.99
C GLU A 184 18.03 1.97 -24.67
N PHE A 185 17.05 1.67 -25.52
CA PHE A 185 16.90 0.39 -26.23
C PHE A 185 17.18 0.54 -27.74
N ARG A 186 17.64 -0.54 -28.40
CA ARG A 186 18.05 -0.53 -29.83
C ARG A 186 17.10 -1.31 -30.72
N ASN A 187 16.51 -2.39 -30.22
CA ASN A 187 15.64 -3.29 -30.99
C ASN A 187 14.15 -3.03 -30.73
N ILE A 188 13.82 -2.31 -29.66
CA ILE A 188 12.46 -1.86 -29.35
C ILE A 188 12.38 -0.35 -29.23
N ASP A 189 11.16 0.17 -29.46
CA ASP A 189 10.80 1.52 -29.04
C ASP A 189 9.97 1.44 -27.76
N PRO A 190 10.51 1.87 -26.60
CA PRO A 190 9.74 1.91 -25.35
C PRO A 190 8.44 2.71 -25.44
N HIS A 191 8.32 3.67 -26.36
CA HIS A 191 7.08 4.44 -26.54
C HIS A 191 5.90 3.60 -27.06
N SER A 192 6.17 2.42 -27.66
CA SER A 192 5.12 1.49 -28.10
C SER A 192 4.52 0.70 -26.93
N ALA A 193 5.01 0.91 -25.70
CA ALA A 193 4.44 0.29 -24.52
C ALA A 193 2.99 0.73 -24.31
N ARG A 194 2.13 -0.26 -24.08
CA ARG A 194 0.71 -0.08 -23.83
C ARG A 194 0.43 -0.29 -22.35
N VAL A 195 -0.20 0.69 -21.71
CA VAL A 195 -0.66 0.56 -20.32
C VAL A 195 -2.19 0.46 -20.31
N VAL A 196 -2.72 -0.62 -19.75
CA VAL A 196 -4.15 -0.88 -19.65
C VAL A 196 -4.56 -0.89 -18.18
N LEU A 197 -5.50 -0.02 -17.81
CA LEU A 197 -6.10 0.02 -16.46
C LEU A 197 -7.49 -0.63 -16.52
N ILE A 198 -7.68 -1.74 -15.82
CA ILE A 198 -8.96 -2.48 -15.75
C ILE A 198 -9.62 -2.20 -14.41
N GLU A 199 -10.86 -1.68 -14.43
CA GLU A 199 -11.67 -1.39 -13.24
C GLU A 199 -13.04 -2.06 -13.34
N GLY A 200 -13.43 -2.78 -12.28
CA GLY A 200 -14.67 -3.56 -12.24
C GLY A 200 -15.93 -2.72 -12.09
N SER A 201 -15.83 -1.55 -11.44
CA SER A 201 -16.90 -0.56 -11.36
C SER A 201 -16.98 0.31 -12.61
N ASP A 202 -18.06 1.07 -12.73
CA ASP A 202 -18.33 2.01 -13.83
C ASP A 202 -17.31 3.16 -13.94
N ARG A 203 -16.62 3.48 -12.83
CA ARG A 203 -15.70 4.61 -12.72
C ARG A 203 -14.45 4.30 -11.90
N ILE A 204 -13.34 4.95 -12.26
CA ILE A 204 -12.14 4.99 -11.44
C ILE A 204 -12.32 5.94 -10.25
N LEU A 205 -11.47 5.79 -9.23
CA LEU A 205 -11.45 6.61 -8.04
C LEU A 205 -12.84 6.72 -7.41
N GLY A 206 -13.52 5.58 -7.25
CA GLY A 206 -14.93 5.53 -6.83
C GLY A 206 -15.25 6.17 -5.48
N ALA A 207 -14.24 6.45 -4.65
CA ALA A 207 -14.37 7.23 -3.42
C ALA A 207 -14.50 8.76 -3.64
N TYR A 208 -14.20 9.25 -4.84
CA TYR A 208 -14.25 10.66 -5.20
C TYR A 208 -15.60 11.04 -5.84
N PRO A 209 -16.00 12.31 -5.80
CA PRO A 209 -17.13 12.80 -6.57
C PRO A 209 -17.04 12.47 -8.08
N PRO A 210 -18.16 12.16 -8.77
CA PRO A 210 -18.15 11.78 -10.19
C PRO A 210 -17.37 12.73 -11.10
N ASP A 211 -17.52 14.04 -10.89
CA ASP A 211 -16.84 15.07 -11.66
C ASP A 211 -15.31 15.01 -11.56
N LEU A 212 -14.77 14.54 -10.43
CA LEU A 212 -13.32 14.34 -10.26
C LEU A 212 -12.86 13.00 -10.84
N SER A 213 -13.67 11.95 -10.74
CA SER A 213 -13.40 10.66 -11.40
C SER A 213 -13.31 10.80 -12.92
N ASP A 214 -14.22 11.56 -13.53
CA ASP A 214 -14.24 11.79 -14.98
C ASP A 214 -13.01 12.59 -15.43
N LYS A 215 -12.69 13.67 -14.71
CA LYS A 215 -11.45 14.44 -14.96
C LYS A 215 -10.19 13.59 -14.82
N ALA A 216 -10.14 12.69 -13.85
CA ALA A 216 -9.02 11.78 -13.69
C ALA A 216 -8.90 10.80 -14.86
N ARG A 217 -10.02 10.26 -15.33
CA ARG A 217 -10.08 9.39 -16.51
C ARG A 217 -9.58 10.10 -17.75
N GLU A 218 -10.07 11.32 -18.01
CA GLU A 218 -9.62 12.13 -19.14
C GLU A 218 -8.11 12.40 -19.09
N GLN A 219 -7.58 12.71 -17.91
CA GLN A 219 -6.14 12.97 -17.73
C GLN A 219 -5.31 11.69 -17.99
N LEU A 220 -5.72 10.53 -17.48
CA LEU A 220 -5.06 9.25 -17.77
C LEU A 220 -5.08 8.90 -19.27
N GLN A 221 -6.23 9.08 -19.91
CA GLN A 221 -6.37 8.82 -21.35
C GLN A 221 -5.51 9.78 -22.18
N LYS A 222 -5.44 11.06 -21.81
CA LYS A 222 -4.53 12.04 -22.43
C LYS A 222 -3.06 11.65 -22.25
N LEU A 223 -2.69 11.05 -21.12
CA LEU A 223 -1.35 10.50 -20.92
C LEU A 223 -1.10 9.29 -21.82
N GLY A 224 -2.13 8.54 -22.23
CA GLY A 224 -2.03 7.37 -23.11
C GLY A 224 -2.37 6.05 -22.45
N VAL A 225 -3.03 6.07 -21.28
CA VAL A 225 -3.54 4.87 -20.61
C VAL A 225 -4.86 4.44 -21.26
N ASP A 226 -4.97 3.15 -21.61
CA ASP A 226 -6.23 2.52 -22.00
C ASP A 226 -7.04 2.18 -20.73
N VAL A 227 -8.03 3.02 -20.42
CA VAL A 227 -8.88 2.87 -19.22
C VAL A 227 -10.16 2.10 -19.56
N ARG A 228 -10.30 0.90 -18.97
CA ARG A 228 -11.41 -0.03 -19.16
C ARG A 228 -12.21 -0.19 -17.87
N THR A 229 -13.26 0.62 -17.71
CA THR A 229 -14.22 0.50 -16.60
C THR A 229 -15.31 -0.54 -16.92
N GLY A 230 -16.10 -0.92 -15.94
CA GLY A 230 -17.14 -1.95 -16.06
C GLY A 230 -16.59 -3.31 -16.49
N SER A 231 -15.30 -3.56 -16.20
CA SER A 231 -14.53 -4.68 -16.71
C SER A 231 -13.98 -5.49 -15.53
N ARG A 232 -14.52 -6.70 -15.32
CA ARG A 232 -14.17 -7.55 -14.16
C ARG A 232 -13.18 -8.64 -14.57
N VAL A 233 -12.02 -8.68 -13.93
CA VAL A 233 -11.03 -9.73 -14.18
C VAL A 233 -11.56 -11.07 -13.68
N VAL A 234 -11.47 -12.10 -14.53
CA VAL A 234 -11.92 -13.47 -14.24
C VAL A 234 -10.78 -14.49 -14.28
N HIS A 235 -9.65 -14.15 -14.90
CA HIS A 235 -8.47 -15.02 -14.99
C HIS A 235 -7.19 -14.21 -15.22
N ILE A 236 -6.09 -14.70 -14.64
CA ILE A 236 -4.74 -14.21 -14.86
C ILE A 236 -3.83 -15.43 -15.04
N ASP A 237 -3.03 -15.44 -16.10
CA ASP A 237 -1.91 -16.37 -16.28
C ASP A 237 -0.63 -15.60 -16.66
N GLU A 238 0.45 -16.32 -16.99
CA GLU A 238 1.76 -15.73 -17.29
C GLU A 238 1.79 -14.86 -18.58
N THR A 239 0.75 -14.98 -19.42
CA THR A 239 0.73 -14.39 -20.77
C THR A 239 -0.53 -13.59 -21.07
N CYS A 240 -1.57 -13.69 -20.23
CA CYS A 240 -2.81 -12.96 -20.43
C CYS A 240 -3.58 -12.63 -19.15
N VAL A 241 -4.46 -11.64 -19.30
CA VAL A 241 -5.55 -11.33 -18.37
C VAL A 241 -6.86 -11.47 -19.13
N ARG A 242 -7.79 -12.28 -18.61
CA ARG A 242 -9.16 -12.34 -19.11
C ARG A 242 -10.10 -11.56 -18.19
N TYR A 243 -10.99 -10.80 -18.80
CA TYR A 243 -11.96 -9.98 -18.08
C TYR A 243 -13.31 -9.99 -18.81
N THR A 244 -14.39 -9.80 -18.06
CA THR A 244 -15.75 -9.70 -18.60
C THR A 244 -16.23 -8.25 -18.56
N ASN A 245 -16.83 -7.81 -19.66
CA ASN A 245 -17.48 -6.50 -19.78
C ASN A 245 -18.85 -6.66 -20.50
N PHE A 246 -19.46 -5.56 -20.93
CA PHE A 246 -20.74 -5.59 -21.65
C PHE A 246 -20.66 -6.28 -23.02
N ASP A 247 -19.46 -6.39 -23.62
CA ASP A 247 -19.21 -7.10 -24.88
C ASP A 247 -18.94 -8.60 -24.68
N GLY A 248 -19.03 -9.10 -23.44
CA GLY A 248 -18.73 -10.49 -23.09
C GLY A 248 -17.33 -10.68 -22.52
N GLU A 249 -16.77 -11.88 -22.71
CA GLU A 249 -15.43 -12.21 -22.23
C GLU A 249 -14.35 -11.74 -23.21
N GLN A 250 -13.35 -11.04 -22.70
CA GLN A 250 -12.27 -10.43 -23.45
C GLN A 250 -10.93 -10.98 -22.93
N THR A 251 -9.96 -11.12 -23.83
CA THR A 251 -8.59 -11.54 -23.49
C THR A 251 -7.60 -10.44 -23.86
N LEU A 252 -6.74 -10.07 -22.92
CA LEU A 252 -5.65 -9.12 -23.11
C LEU A 252 -4.32 -9.85 -22.92
N SER A 253 -3.52 -9.96 -23.98
CA SER A 253 -2.16 -10.50 -23.87
C SER A 253 -1.24 -9.50 -23.17
N THR A 254 -0.60 -9.93 -22.09
CA THR A 254 0.21 -9.09 -21.20
C THR A 254 1.08 -10.00 -20.34
N ARG A 255 2.30 -9.56 -20.01
CA ARG A 255 3.21 -10.34 -19.16
C ARG A 255 3.55 -9.65 -17.85
N THR A 256 3.17 -8.38 -17.71
CA THR A 256 3.36 -7.61 -16.48
C THR A 256 2.01 -7.13 -15.99
N VAL A 257 1.50 -7.83 -14.97
CA VAL A 257 0.24 -7.50 -14.31
C VAL A 257 0.53 -6.95 -12.92
N ILE A 258 -0.15 -5.88 -12.54
CA ILE A 258 -0.03 -5.24 -11.21
C ILE A 258 -1.42 -5.22 -10.59
N TRP A 259 -1.54 -5.75 -9.38
CA TRP A 259 -2.79 -5.79 -8.65
C TRP A 259 -2.92 -4.59 -7.71
N SER A 260 -4.01 -3.85 -7.86
CA SER A 260 -4.35 -2.72 -6.99
C SER A 260 -5.84 -2.67 -6.65
N ALA A 261 -6.55 -3.77 -6.93
CA ALA A 261 -7.96 -3.93 -6.63
C ALA A 261 -8.14 -4.59 -5.26
N GLY A 262 -9.01 -4.05 -4.42
CA GLY A 262 -9.39 -4.70 -3.16
C GLY A 262 -8.31 -4.68 -2.07
N VAL A 263 -8.76 -4.45 -0.85
CA VAL A 263 -7.98 -4.61 0.37
C VAL A 263 -8.69 -5.62 1.25
N ALA A 264 -7.95 -6.51 1.87
CA ALA A 264 -8.44 -7.41 2.90
C ALA A 264 -7.83 -6.99 4.24
N ALA A 265 -8.59 -7.08 5.32
CA ALA A 265 -8.03 -6.83 6.65
C ALA A 265 -6.94 -7.87 6.99
N SER A 266 -6.02 -7.53 7.90
CA SER A 266 -5.01 -8.47 8.37
C SER A 266 -5.65 -9.77 8.92
N PRO A 267 -5.15 -10.96 8.55
CA PRO A 267 -5.63 -12.24 9.10
C PRO A 267 -5.54 -12.31 10.63
N LEU A 268 -4.66 -11.51 11.24
CA LEU A 268 -4.51 -11.43 12.70
C LEU A 268 -5.82 -11.03 13.40
N GLY A 269 -6.74 -10.34 12.72
CA GLY A 269 -8.07 -10.06 13.27
C GLY A 269 -8.83 -11.30 13.73
N ARG A 270 -8.62 -12.46 13.08
CA ARG A 270 -9.24 -13.74 13.46
C ARG A 270 -8.79 -14.24 14.82
N ALA A 271 -7.58 -13.89 15.25
CA ALA A 271 -7.05 -14.30 16.54
C ALA A 271 -7.76 -13.61 17.72
N LEU A 272 -8.53 -12.55 17.47
CA LEU A 272 -9.23 -11.80 18.53
C LEU A 272 -10.51 -12.48 19.02
N GLY A 273 -10.93 -13.59 18.42
CA GLY A 273 -12.10 -14.37 18.89
C GLY A 273 -13.45 -13.69 18.71
N VAL A 274 -13.53 -12.63 17.89
CA VAL A 274 -14.76 -11.90 17.58
C VAL A 274 -15.20 -12.13 16.14
N GLU A 275 -16.51 -12.03 15.89
CA GLU A 275 -17.07 -12.15 14.53
C GLU A 275 -16.57 -10.99 13.66
N LEU A 276 -15.97 -11.31 12.51
CA LEU A 276 -15.42 -10.33 11.58
C LEU A 276 -16.45 -9.93 10.53
N ASP A 277 -16.29 -8.74 9.94
CA ASP A 277 -17.09 -8.35 8.78
C ASP A 277 -16.69 -9.13 7.51
N ARG A 278 -17.45 -8.94 6.42
CA ARG A 278 -17.20 -9.62 5.14
C ARG A 278 -15.82 -9.32 4.53
N ALA A 279 -15.16 -8.23 4.91
CA ALA A 279 -13.82 -7.85 4.48
C ALA A 279 -12.72 -8.32 5.46
N GLY A 280 -13.10 -9.07 6.51
CA GLY A 280 -12.22 -9.55 7.57
C GLY A 280 -11.89 -8.51 8.64
N ARG A 281 -12.54 -7.34 8.63
CA ARG A 281 -12.29 -6.27 9.61
C ARG A 281 -12.96 -6.60 10.94
N VAL A 282 -12.38 -6.10 12.01
CA VAL A 282 -12.82 -6.33 13.38
C VAL A 282 -13.83 -5.25 13.78
N PRO A 283 -15.07 -5.61 14.16
CA PRO A 283 -16.02 -4.65 14.74
C PRO A 283 -15.46 -4.07 16.04
N VAL A 284 -15.56 -2.75 16.18
CA VAL A 284 -15.09 -2.02 17.36
C VAL A 284 -16.18 -1.09 17.89
N SER A 285 -16.14 -0.84 19.20
CA SER A 285 -16.94 0.18 19.88
C SER A 285 -16.59 1.59 19.37
N PRO A 286 -17.39 2.62 19.72
CA PRO A 286 -17.02 4.02 19.49
C PRO A 286 -15.69 4.40 20.18
N GLU A 287 -15.29 3.70 21.23
CA GLU A 287 -14.03 3.89 21.97
C GLU A 287 -12.85 3.09 21.35
N LEU A 288 -13.10 2.39 20.23
CA LEU A 288 -12.15 1.59 19.44
C LEU A 288 -11.72 0.25 20.07
N ASN A 289 -12.43 -0.24 21.08
CA ASN A 289 -12.16 -1.55 21.69
C ASN A 289 -13.11 -2.64 21.18
N ILE A 290 -12.70 -3.90 21.30
CA ILE A 290 -13.53 -5.04 20.89
C ILE A 290 -14.58 -5.39 21.96
N ALA A 291 -15.67 -6.04 21.54
CA ALA A 291 -16.71 -6.49 22.46
C ALA A 291 -16.13 -7.42 23.55
N GLY A 292 -16.52 -7.20 24.80
CA GLY A 292 -16.09 -8.02 25.94
C GLY A 292 -14.66 -7.72 26.45
N HIS A 293 -13.87 -6.92 25.74
CA HIS A 293 -12.51 -6.57 26.15
C HIS A 293 -12.28 -5.06 26.09
N ASP A 294 -12.28 -4.45 27.27
CA ASP A 294 -12.04 -3.03 27.48
C ASP A 294 -10.57 -2.63 27.32
N ASP A 295 -9.67 -3.60 27.38
CA ASP A 295 -8.22 -3.45 27.29
C ASP A 295 -7.64 -3.75 25.91
N VAL A 296 -8.45 -4.17 24.94
CA VAL A 296 -8.00 -4.53 23.59
C VAL A 296 -8.59 -3.58 22.55
N TYR A 297 -7.73 -2.74 21.97
CA TYR A 297 -8.06 -1.75 20.95
C TYR A 297 -7.66 -2.24 19.56
N VAL A 298 -8.50 -2.01 18.56
CA VAL A 298 -8.19 -2.32 17.16
C VAL A 298 -8.32 -1.04 16.33
N ILE A 299 -7.29 -0.72 15.56
CA ILE A 299 -7.18 0.56 14.85
C ILE A 299 -6.70 0.39 13.41
N GLY A 300 -6.84 1.46 12.62
CA GLY A 300 -6.42 1.47 11.21
C GLY A 300 -7.30 0.58 10.35
N ASP A 301 -6.75 0.08 9.24
CA ASP A 301 -7.51 -0.68 8.25
C ASP A 301 -8.08 -2.01 8.77
N LEU A 302 -7.58 -2.52 9.89
CA LEU A 302 -8.10 -3.73 10.54
C LEU A 302 -9.44 -3.47 11.24
N ALA A 303 -9.71 -2.24 11.66
CA ALA A 303 -10.93 -1.89 12.38
C ALA A 303 -12.09 -1.62 11.42
N ALA A 304 -13.25 -2.20 11.69
CA ALA A 304 -14.54 -1.80 11.10
C ALA A 304 -15.12 -0.60 11.89
N ALA A 305 -14.30 0.45 12.08
CA ALA A 305 -14.67 1.61 12.86
C ALA A 305 -15.79 2.42 12.17
N GLN A 306 -16.67 2.98 12.99
CA GLN A 306 -17.70 3.92 12.56
C GLN A 306 -17.49 5.27 13.25
N SER A 307 -17.82 6.34 12.53
CA SER A 307 -17.87 7.69 13.06
C SER A 307 -19.18 8.31 12.63
N GLU A 308 -20.00 8.75 13.60
CA GLU A 308 -21.29 9.39 13.34
C GLU A 308 -22.21 8.53 12.43
N GLY A 309 -22.23 7.22 12.66
CA GLY A 309 -23.04 6.26 11.88
C GLY A 309 -22.51 5.95 10.48
N LYS A 310 -21.32 6.47 10.11
CA LYS A 310 -20.68 6.21 8.81
C LYS A 310 -19.42 5.36 8.97
N PRO A 311 -19.16 4.41 8.06
CA PRO A 311 -17.89 3.69 8.04
C PRO A 311 -16.70 4.64 7.86
N VAL A 312 -15.67 4.45 8.67
CA VAL A 312 -14.42 5.22 8.59
C VAL A 312 -13.59 4.68 7.41
N PRO A 313 -13.05 5.54 6.52
CA PRO A 313 -12.26 5.10 5.39
C PRO A 313 -10.90 4.50 5.82
N GLY A 314 -10.44 3.49 5.08
CA GLY A 314 -9.11 2.87 5.24
C GLY A 314 -8.01 3.75 4.67
N VAL A 315 -7.68 4.83 5.39
CA VAL A 315 -6.69 5.83 4.98
C VAL A 315 -5.75 6.23 6.11
N SER A 316 -4.54 6.68 5.77
CA SER A 316 -3.52 7.03 6.76
C SER A 316 -3.95 8.09 7.79
N PRO A 317 -4.74 9.15 7.46
CA PRO A 317 -5.21 10.09 8.47
C PRO A 317 -6.13 9.44 9.50
N ALA A 318 -7.06 8.58 9.07
CA ALA A 318 -7.95 7.84 9.96
C ALA A 318 -7.16 6.93 10.91
N ALA A 319 -6.19 6.17 10.38
CA ALA A 319 -5.30 5.34 11.21
C ALA A 319 -4.56 6.15 12.28
N LYS A 320 -4.00 7.31 11.93
CA LYS A 320 -3.32 8.20 12.89
C LYS A 320 -4.27 8.72 13.97
N GLN A 321 -5.47 9.14 13.58
CA GLN A 321 -6.48 9.66 14.52
C GLN A 321 -6.95 8.56 15.47
N MET A 322 -7.27 7.36 14.94
CA MET A 322 -7.63 6.19 15.77
C MET A 322 -6.52 5.83 16.74
N GLY A 323 -5.25 5.81 16.30
CA GLY A 323 -4.11 5.52 17.17
C GLY A 323 -3.98 6.50 18.34
N ARG A 324 -4.23 7.80 18.11
CA ARG A 324 -4.24 8.80 19.19
C ARG A 324 -5.39 8.57 20.17
N VAL A 325 -6.60 8.31 19.68
CA VAL A 325 -7.76 8.07 20.55
C VAL A 325 -7.57 6.79 21.38
N ALA A 326 -7.13 5.68 20.77
CA ALA A 326 -6.86 4.44 21.50
C ALA A 326 -5.81 4.66 22.61
N ALA A 327 -4.72 5.37 22.32
CA ALA A 327 -3.72 5.72 23.31
C ALA A 327 -4.25 6.63 24.43
N ARG A 328 -5.09 7.62 24.12
CA ARG A 328 -5.75 8.44 25.15
C ARG A 328 -6.72 7.62 26.01
N ASN A 329 -7.47 6.71 25.40
CA ASN A 329 -8.38 5.82 26.12
C ASN A 329 -7.63 4.88 27.07
N ILE A 330 -6.44 4.39 26.70
CA ILE A 330 -5.58 3.67 27.65
C ILE A 330 -5.18 4.56 28.84
N LYS A 331 -4.76 5.81 28.59
CA LYS A 331 -4.43 6.77 29.66
C LYS A 331 -5.63 7.02 30.58
N HIS A 332 -6.81 7.24 30.01
CA HIS A 332 -8.05 7.45 30.78
C HIS A 332 -8.39 6.24 31.62
N ARG A 333 -8.31 5.01 31.07
CA ARG A 333 -8.57 3.79 31.82
C ARG A 333 -7.60 3.60 32.99
N ILE A 334 -6.31 3.84 32.78
CA ILE A 334 -5.30 3.78 33.86
C ILE A 334 -5.61 4.80 34.95
N ALA A 335 -6.12 5.97 34.58
CA ALA A 335 -6.51 7.03 35.51
C ALA A 335 -7.93 6.88 36.09
N GLY A 336 -8.68 5.82 35.76
CA GLY A 336 -10.07 5.64 36.17
C GLY A 336 -11.06 6.67 35.56
N GLN A 337 -10.71 7.26 34.43
CA GLN A 337 -11.50 8.26 33.71
C GLN A 337 -12.31 7.62 32.57
N THR A 338 -13.37 8.32 32.15
CA THR A 338 -14.22 7.88 31.04
C THR A 338 -13.44 7.88 29.72
N PRO A 339 -13.50 6.79 28.93
CA PRO A 339 -12.93 6.77 27.58
C PRO A 339 -13.57 7.80 26.64
N GLU A 340 -12.79 8.29 25.67
CA GLU A 340 -13.25 9.15 24.60
C GLU A 340 -13.85 8.34 23.44
N THR A 341 -14.95 8.83 22.90
CA THR A 341 -15.50 8.37 21.63
C THR A 341 -14.67 8.88 20.45
N PHE A 342 -14.36 8.00 19.50
CA PHE A 342 -13.69 8.33 18.25
C PHE A 342 -14.62 9.08 17.28
N VAL A 343 -14.17 10.25 16.82
CA VAL A 343 -14.82 11.01 15.76
C VAL A 343 -13.80 11.30 14.67
N TYR A 344 -14.05 10.78 13.47
CA TYR A 344 -13.16 10.94 12.32
C TYR A 344 -13.29 12.35 11.74
N GLN A 345 -12.16 13.05 11.67
CA GLN A 345 -12.04 14.34 10.98
C GLN A 345 -11.45 14.11 9.58
N ASP A 346 -12.28 14.30 8.55
CA ASP A 346 -11.82 14.18 7.17
C ASP A 346 -11.01 15.43 6.75
N TYR A 347 -9.72 15.23 6.51
CA TYR A 347 -8.81 16.29 6.04
C TYR A 347 -8.80 16.46 4.52
N GLY A 348 -9.61 15.67 3.80
CA GLY A 348 -9.66 15.66 2.35
C GLY A 348 -8.91 14.49 1.73
N SER A 349 -9.01 14.41 0.41
CA SER A 349 -8.48 13.32 -0.41
C SER A 349 -7.68 13.85 -1.59
N LEU A 350 -6.59 13.15 -1.90
CA LEU A 350 -5.63 13.50 -2.94
C LEU A 350 -5.25 12.23 -3.71
N ALA A 351 -5.19 12.32 -5.03
CA ALA A 351 -4.65 11.26 -5.88
C ALA A 351 -3.81 11.89 -7.00
N THR A 352 -2.60 11.37 -7.19
CA THR A 352 -1.80 11.72 -8.37
C THR A 352 -2.18 10.85 -9.56
N ILE A 353 -2.11 11.42 -10.76
CA ILE A 353 -2.36 10.70 -12.01
C ILE A 353 -1.05 10.59 -12.77
N GLY A 354 -0.30 11.68 -12.83
CA GLY A 354 1.02 11.76 -13.41
C GLY A 354 1.63 13.12 -13.12
N ARG A 355 2.71 13.45 -13.79
CA ARG A 355 3.38 14.74 -13.66
C ARG A 355 2.44 15.86 -14.12
N LYS A 356 2.29 16.89 -13.28
CA LYS A 356 1.36 18.03 -13.49
C LYS A 356 -0.12 17.64 -13.53
N ALA A 357 -0.49 16.40 -13.19
CA ALA A 357 -1.85 15.89 -13.22
C ALA A 357 -2.20 15.20 -11.89
N ALA A 358 -3.14 15.81 -11.16
CA ALA A 358 -3.67 15.25 -9.92
C ALA A 358 -5.13 15.70 -9.72
N ILE A 359 -5.80 15.07 -8.76
CA ILE A 359 -7.09 15.54 -8.25
C ILE A 359 -6.99 15.75 -6.73
N ALA A 360 -7.68 16.79 -6.25
CA ALA A 360 -7.69 17.18 -4.86
C ALA A 360 -9.12 17.58 -4.43
N MET A 361 -9.49 17.14 -3.23
CA MET A 361 -10.73 17.51 -2.56
C MET A 361 -10.45 17.82 -1.10
N VAL A 362 -10.75 19.04 -0.66
CA VAL A 362 -10.63 19.45 0.75
C VAL A 362 -11.95 20.11 1.16
N GLY A 363 -12.73 19.40 1.97
CA GLY A 363 -14.11 19.81 2.27
C GLY A 363 -14.93 20.00 0.98
N LYS A 364 -15.43 21.22 0.76
CA LYS A 364 -16.21 21.57 -0.45
C LYS A 364 -15.34 22.01 -1.64
N LEU A 365 -14.05 22.30 -1.41
CA LEU A 365 -13.15 22.75 -2.47
C LEU A 365 -12.66 21.56 -3.28
N LYS A 366 -12.89 21.62 -4.59
CA LYS A 366 -12.46 20.60 -5.56
C LYS A 366 -11.59 21.25 -6.64
N PHE A 367 -10.45 20.67 -6.95
CA PHE A 367 -9.59 21.16 -8.02
C PHE A 367 -8.74 20.04 -8.61
N SER A 368 -8.27 20.26 -9.83
CA SER A 368 -7.63 19.22 -10.66
C SER A 368 -6.51 19.79 -11.52
N GLY A 369 -5.66 18.91 -12.04
CA GLY A 369 -4.56 19.27 -12.95
C GLY A 369 -3.38 19.87 -12.20
N TYR A 370 -2.74 20.90 -12.78
CA TYR A 370 -1.49 21.46 -12.26
C TYR A 370 -1.60 22.07 -10.84
N PRO A 371 -2.65 22.86 -10.49
CA PRO A 371 -2.80 23.37 -9.12
C PRO A 371 -3.00 22.24 -8.09
N ALA A 372 -3.74 21.18 -8.46
CA ALA A 372 -3.93 20.01 -7.61
C ALA A 372 -2.61 19.25 -7.42
N TRP A 373 -1.80 19.17 -8.47
CA TRP A 373 -0.49 18.54 -8.40
C TRP A 373 0.49 19.31 -7.50
N LEU A 374 0.51 20.65 -7.56
CA LEU A 374 1.29 21.48 -6.64
C LEU A 374 0.84 21.33 -5.19
N PHE A 375 -0.48 21.28 -4.95
CA PHE A 375 -1.02 21.06 -3.62
C PHE A 375 -0.69 19.67 -3.09
N TRP A 376 -0.80 18.63 -3.94
CA TRP A 376 -0.37 17.28 -3.60
C TRP A 376 1.10 17.25 -3.18
N LEU A 377 1.97 17.93 -3.94
CA LEU A 377 3.41 18.03 -3.63
C LEU A 377 3.61 18.65 -2.25
N PHE A 378 2.98 19.79 -1.99
CA PHE A 378 3.07 20.48 -0.70
C PHE A 378 2.61 19.60 0.47
N VAL A 379 1.44 18.96 0.35
CA VAL A 379 0.86 18.12 1.41
C VAL A 379 1.73 16.89 1.69
N HIS A 380 2.24 16.22 0.65
CA HIS A 380 3.06 15.03 0.83
C HIS A 380 4.43 15.38 1.40
N VAL A 381 5.05 16.50 0.95
CA VAL A 381 6.26 17.03 1.61
C VAL A 381 5.96 17.33 3.07
N TYR A 382 4.85 18.02 3.38
CA TYR A 382 4.46 18.35 4.75
C TYR A 382 4.27 17.11 5.64
N PHE A 383 3.62 16.05 5.15
CA PHE A 383 3.48 14.83 5.94
C PHE A 383 4.73 13.95 5.99
N LEU A 384 5.66 14.13 5.04
CA LEU A 384 7.04 13.66 5.13
C LEU A 384 7.86 14.42 6.19
N ILE A 385 7.39 15.58 6.68
CA ILE A 385 8.00 16.36 7.78
C ILE A 385 7.90 15.57 9.09
N GLY A 386 8.77 14.56 9.19
CA GLY A 386 8.90 13.60 10.29
C GLY A 386 10.06 12.63 10.04
N PHE A 387 10.46 12.43 8.77
CA PHE A 387 11.63 11.66 8.37
C PHE A 387 12.87 12.55 8.30
N ARG A 388 14.05 11.98 8.59
CA ARG A 388 15.33 12.71 8.65
C ARG A 388 15.83 13.19 7.26
N ASN A 389 15.20 12.73 6.18
CA ASN A 389 15.65 12.91 4.79
C ASN A 389 14.83 13.92 3.96
N ARG A 390 14.15 14.89 4.58
CA ARG A 390 13.22 15.83 3.88
C ARG A 390 13.89 16.56 2.71
N ILE A 391 15.09 17.09 2.94
CA ILE A 391 15.86 17.84 1.92
C ILE A 391 16.27 16.92 0.78
N MET A 392 16.69 15.70 1.10
CA MET A 392 17.09 14.71 0.10
C MET A 392 15.89 14.25 -0.74
N VAL A 393 14.72 14.02 -0.14
CA VAL A 393 13.48 13.69 -0.86
C VAL A 393 13.07 14.82 -1.79
N MET A 394 13.12 16.08 -1.32
CA MET A 394 12.84 17.24 -2.16
C MET A 394 13.86 17.39 -3.30
N ALA A 395 15.14 17.12 -3.04
CA ALA A 395 16.20 17.17 -4.04
C ALA A 395 16.05 16.04 -5.08
N ASP A 396 15.76 14.81 -4.65
CA ASP A 396 15.49 13.67 -5.52
C ASP A 396 14.26 13.92 -6.39
N TRP A 397 13.19 14.50 -5.82
CA TRP A 397 12.00 14.91 -6.57
C TRP A 397 12.28 16.06 -7.55
N ALA A 398 13.00 17.09 -7.12
CA ALA A 398 13.39 18.18 -8.01
C ALA A 398 14.26 17.63 -9.15
N TRP A 399 15.20 16.74 -8.87
CA TRP A 399 16.07 16.11 -9.85
C TRP A 399 15.30 15.21 -10.82
N ALA A 400 14.45 14.31 -10.31
CA ALA A 400 13.60 13.45 -11.13
C ALA A 400 12.64 14.28 -12.01
N TYR A 401 12.13 15.39 -11.48
CA TYR A 401 11.34 16.36 -12.22
C TYR A 401 12.20 17.02 -13.32
N PHE A 402 13.32 17.66 -13.03
CA PHE A 402 14.06 18.41 -14.06
C PHE A 402 14.75 17.52 -15.10
N THR A 403 15.18 16.31 -14.72
CA THR A 403 16.03 15.49 -15.61
C THR A 403 15.28 14.38 -16.32
N PHE A 404 14.06 14.03 -15.90
CA PHE A 404 13.35 12.82 -16.31
C PHE A 404 14.13 11.51 -16.01
N LYS A 405 15.27 11.61 -15.32
CA LYS A 405 16.12 10.48 -14.97
C LYS A 405 15.66 9.91 -13.63
N ARG A 406 15.41 8.61 -13.63
CA ARG A 406 15.13 7.81 -12.43
C ARG A 406 16.41 7.14 -11.98
N SER A 407 16.90 7.50 -10.79
CA SER A 407 18.24 7.09 -10.31
C SER A 407 18.29 5.65 -9.78
N ALA A 408 17.14 5.05 -9.44
CA ALA A 408 17.07 3.75 -8.75
C ALA A 408 16.70 2.57 -9.69
N ARG A 409 17.31 2.50 -10.89
CA ARG A 409 16.94 1.53 -11.95
C ARG A 409 17.81 0.27 -12.04
N VAL A 410 18.73 0.04 -11.09
CA VAL A 410 19.58 -1.16 -11.10
C VAL A 410 18.76 -2.40 -10.72
N ILE A 411 18.78 -3.43 -11.56
CA ILE A 411 18.20 -4.74 -11.29
C ILE A 411 19.25 -5.56 -10.52
N SER A 412 19.02 -5.84 -9.25
CA SER A 412 19.98 -6.59 -8.41
C SER A 412 19.91 -8.12 -8.62
N ALA A 413 18.90 -8.63 -9.31
CA ALA A 413 18.72 -10.07 -9.53
C ALA A 413 19.52 -10.52 -10.76
N THR A 414 20.47 -11.42 -10.57
CA THR A 414 21.08 -12.18 -11.67
C THR A 414 19.99 -13.01 -12.33
N MET A 415 19.93 -13.00 -13.67
CA MET A 415 19.05 -13.91 -14.42
C MET A 415 19.34 -15.36 -14.00
N PRO A 416 18.33 -16.18 -13.64
CA PRO A 416 18.54 -17.61 -13.46
C PRO A 416 19.18 -18.16 -14.73
N THR A 417 20.30 -18.85 -14.60
CA THR A 417 20.93 -19.49 -15.75
C THR A 417 19.99 -20.60 -16.23
N GLN A 418 19.89 -20.88 -17.53
CA GLN A 418 18.99 -21.94 -18.06
C GLN A 418 19.17 -23.31 -17.38
N ALA A 419 20.28 -23.55 -16.70
CA ALA A 419 20.54 -24.72 -15.88
C ALA A 419 19.63 -24.85 -14.63
N GLU A 420 19.10 -23.76 -14.09
CA GLU A 420 18.22 -23.77 -12.90
C GLU A 420 16.74 -23.96 -13.23
N GLN A 421 16.37 -23.94 -14.53
CA GLN A 421 14.98 -24.05 -15.00
C GLN A 421 14.60 -25.46 -15.48
N SER A 422 15.46 -26.47 -15.32
CA SER A 422 15.14 -27.85 -15.70
C SER A 422 14.92 -28.73 -14.46
N PRO A 423 13.67 -29.09 -14.11
CA PRO A 423 13.41 -30.09 -13.08
C PRO A 423 13.74 -31.53 -13.52
N LEU A 424 14.16 -31.76 -14.77
CA LEU A 424 14.17 -33.09 -15.40
C LEU A 424 15.55 -33.77 -15.47
N ARG A 425 16.55 -33.31 -14.70
CA ARG A 425 17.88 -33.98 -14.67
C ARG A 425 18.33 -34.55 -13.32
N LYS A 426 17.50 -34.46 -12.27
CA LYS A 426 17.83 -35.04 -10.95
C LYS A 426 17.33 -36.47 -10.73
N GLU A 427 16.56 -37.07 -11.64
CA GLU A 427 16.06 -38.45 -11.52
C GLU A 427 16.77 -39.47 -12.42
N ALA A 428 17.92 -39.15 -13.01
CA ALA A 428 18.70 -40.10 -13.83
C ALA A 428 20.05 -40.48 -13.19
N ALA A 429 20.16 -40.38 -11.86
CA ALA A 429 21.34 -40.80 -11.11
C ALA A 429 20.95 -41.30 -9.72
N GLU A 430 20.08 -42.30 -9.65
CA GLU A 430 20.05 -43.31 -8.58
C GLU A 430 19.84 -44.70 -9.20
#